data_AF-A0A265QE69-F1
#
_entry.id   AF-A0A265QE69-F1
#
_cell.length_a   1.000
_cell.length_b   1.000
_cell.length_c   1.000
_cell.angle_alpha   90.00
_cell.angle_beta   90.00
_cell.angle_gamma   90.00
#
_symmetry.space_group_name_H-M   'P 1'
#
loop_
_entity.id
_entity.type
_entity.pdbx_description
1 polymer ?
#
loop_
_entity_poly.entity_id
_entity_poly.type
_entity_poly.pdbx_seq_one_letter_code
_entity_poly.pdbx_strand_id
1 'polypeptide(L)'
;MKKIVSLLLVLMLTMGMVVGCTGKDKKGEENLPANNIQGENNNQEKSKFEEKDGILVYTDVENGPFEESGLKISIKKGDDGYVEFIKTDLEGNETVDYYKFDCSTNTVEKYYYVSAMGTAFYYYYDLEKNELDKVEDGDHNDNTEKMKSSGRWDSAAEKTKEEVSILEDYFKEQYSMTIKEAVLGK
;
A
#
# COMPACT_ATOMS: atom_id res chain seq x y z
N MET A 1 17.57 -26.48 -33.22
CA MET A 1 17.65 -25.69 -34.47
C MET A 1 17.54 -24.21 -34.11
N LYS A 2 18.46 -23.40 -34.68
CA LYS A 2 18.55 -21.92 -34.76
C LYS A 2 18.35 -21.08 -33.49
N LYS A 3 19.51 -20.72 -32.93
CA LYS A 3 19.77 -19.55 -32.09
C LYS A 3 19.55 -18.26 -32.90
N ILE A 4 19.02 -17.21 -32.30
CA ILE A 4 19.10 -15.84 -32.83
C ILE A 4 19.93 -15.02 -31.84
N VAL A 5 20.93 -14.36 -32.42
CA VAL A 5 22.03 -13.64 -31.79
C VAL A 5 21.90 -12.17 -32.17
N SER A 6 22.23 -11.29 -31.21
CA SER A 6 22.66 -9.89 -31.37
C SER A 6 21.61 -8.85 -31.82
N LEU A 7 21.72 -7.56 -31.49
CA LEU A 7 22.92 -6.73 -31.31
C LEU A 7 22.59 -5.45 -30.51
N LEU A 8 23.54 -5.01 -29.69
CA LEU A 8 23.63 -3.68 -29.07
C LEU A 8 23.65 -2.54 -30.11
N LEU A 9 23.09 -1.38 -29.74
CA LEU A 9 23.41 -0.10 -30.37
C LEU A 9 23.53 1.00 -29.31
N VAL A 10 24.78 1.43 -29.09
CA VAL A 10 25.21 2.61 -28.33
C VAL A 10 25.23 3.79 -29.30
N LEU A 11 24.65 4.94 -28.92
CA LEU A 11 24.91 6.21 -29.62
C LEU A 11 25.10 7.39 -28.65
N MET A 12 26.39 7.69 -28.47
CA MET A 12 27.11 8.96 -28.30
C MET A 12 26.52 10.17 -27.54
N LEU A 13 27.41 10.68 -26.67
CA LEU A 13 27.47 12.02 -26.10
C LEU A 13 27.41 13.14 -27.15
N THR A 14 26.79 14.26 -26.78
CA THR A 14 27.24 15.59 -27.21
C THR A 14 27.41 16.51 -26.00
N MET A 15 28.64 16.99 -25.84
CA MET A 15 29.05 18.04 -24.89
C MET A 15 28.69 19.41 -25.47
N GLY A 16 28.21 20.32 -24.61
CA GLY A 16 28.12 21.75 -24.89
C GLY A 16 28.41 22.56 -23.62
N MET A 17 29.65 23.06 -23.49
CA MET A 17 30.03 24.20 -22.62
C MET A 17 29.58 25.50 -23.35
N VAL A 18 29.37 26.71 -22.79
CA VAL A 18 30.11 27.52 -21.80
C VAL A 18 29.24 28.77 -21.42
N VAL A 19 29.20 29.13 -20.13
CA VAL A 19 29.37 30.45 -19.45
C VAL A 19 28.67 31.76 -19.91
N GLY A 20 28.14 32.50 -18.91
CA GLY A 20 28.10 33.99 -18.81
C GLY A 20 26.70 34.60 -18.69
N CYS A 21 26.35 35.63 -17.90
CA CYS A 21 27.06 36.56 -17.02
C CYS A 21 26.05 37.20 -16.03
N THR A 22 26.54 37.56 -14.86
CA THR A 22 25.92 38.40 -13.82
C THR A 22 25.68 39.84 -14.31
N GLY A 23 24.54 40.44 -13.97
CA GLY A 23 24.20 41.82 -14.32
C GLY A 23 23.28 42.50 -13.29
N LYS A 24 23.93 43.13 -12.29
CA LYS A 24 23.59 44.33 -11.48
C LYS A 24 22.15 44.83 -11.31
N ASP A 25 21.88 45.15 -10.04
CA ASP A 25 20.86 46.04 -9.45
C ASP A 25 20.52 47.32 -10.23
N LYS A 26 19.25 47.76 -10.12
CA LYS A 26 18.88 49.10 -9.63
C LYS A 26 17.36 49.29 -9.37
N LYS A 27 17.08 49.60 -8.10
CA LYS A 27 16.00 50.38 -7.46
C LYS A 27 14.90 51.04 -8.31
N GLY A 28 13.67 50.94 -7.78
CA GLY A 28 12.61 51.95 -7.87
C GLY A 28 11.53 51.69 -6.80
N GLU A 29 11.50 52.51 -5.74
CA GLU A 29 10.43 52.59 -4.74
C GLU A 29 9.25 53.43 -5.27
N GLU A 30 7.99 53.03 -4.98
CA GLU A 30 6.92 53.96 -4.59
C GLU A 30 5.68 53.25 -3.99
N ASN A 31 5.45 53.49 -2.70
CA ASN A 31 4.21 53.66 -1.90
C ASN A 31 2.91 52.84 -2.17
N LEU A 32 2.63 51.89 -1.25
CA LEU A 32 1.39 51.51 -0.50
C LEU A 32 0.00 52.09 -0.93
N PRO A 33 -1.09 51.29 -0.84
CA PRO A 33 -1.66 50.94 0.48
C PRO A 33 -2.10 49.47 0.68
N ALA A 34 -2.21 49.13 1.96
CA ALA A 34 -2.66 47.86 2.50
C ALA A 34 -4.06 47.46 2.00
N ASN A 35 -4.22 46.20 1.60
CA ASN A 35 -5.48 45.52 1.80
C ASN A 35 -5.22 44.07 2.22
N ASN A 36 -5.82 43.72 3.35
CA ASN A 36 -5.78 42.40 3.96
C ASN A 36 -6.42 41.39 3.00
N ILE A 37 -5.65 40.41 2.57
CA ILE A 37 -6.21 39.09 2.29
C ILE A 37 -5.38 38.11 3.11
N GLN A 38 -6.06 37.53 4.10
CA GLN A 38 -5.61 36.43 4.91
C GLN A 38 -4.87 35.42 4.03
N GLY A 39 -3.58 35.21 4.32
CA GLY A 39 -2.95 33.96 3.95
C GLY A 39 -3.71 32.87 4.67
N GLU A 40 -4.56 32.14 3.94
CA GLU A 40 -4.98 30.82 4.37
C GLU A 40 -3.70 30.04 4.63
N ASN A 41 -3.48 29.73 5.90
CA ASN A 41 -2.51 28.76 6.35
C ASN A 41 -2.92 27.39 5.79
N ASN A 42 -2.61 27.15 4.52
CA ASN A 42 -2.62 25.82 3.94
C ASN A 42 -1.36 25.09 4.39
N ASN A 43 -1.27 24.84 5.70
CA ASN A 43 -0.55 23.66 6.20
C ASN A 43 -1.43 22.45 5.93
N GLN A 44 -1.73 22.22 4.65
CA GLN A 44 -2.27 20.95 4.21
C GLN A 44 -1.05 20.05 4.15
N GLU A 45 -0.87 19.22 5.18
CA GLU A 45 0.15 18.18 5.19
C GLU A 45 0.10 17.46 3.84
N LYS A 46 1.21 17.50 3.12
CA LYS A 46 1.32 16.80 1.84
C LYS A 46 1.07 15.33 2.13
N SER A 47 0.03 14.77 1.53
CA SER A 47 -0.29 13.35 1.63
C SER A 47 0.95 12.52 1.34
N LYS A 48 1.24 11.51 2.18
CA LYS A 48 2.32 10.54 1.98
C LYS A 48 2.08 9.65 0.75
N PHE A 49 0.85 9.62 0.24
CA PHE A 49 0.45 8.81 -0.90
C PHE A 49 0.77 9.48 -2.24
N GLU A 50 1.25 8.67 -3.18
CA GLU A 50 1.33 8.99 -4.60
C GLU A 50 0.13 8.41 -5.34
N GLU A 51 -0.48 9.17 -6.23
CA GLU A 51 -1.54 8.65 -7.09
C GLU A 51 -0.94 8.02 -8.36
N LYS A 52 -1.30 6.76 -8.63
CA LYS A 52 -0.88 5.98 -9.80
C LYS A 52 -2.10 5.24 -10.36
N ASP A 53 -2.49 5.56 -11.59
CA ASP A 53 -3.61 4.93 -12.30
C ASP A 53 -4.93 4.91 -11.48
N GLY A 54 -5.21 5.99 -10.73
CA GLY A 54 -6.40 6.11 -9.87
C GLY A 54 -6.32 5.36 -8.54
N ILE A 55 -5.14 4.84 -8.19
CA ILE A 55 -4.86 4.17 -6.91
C ILE A 55 -3.87 5.03 -6.12
N LEU A 56 -4.16 5.26 -4.84
CA LEU A 56 -3.22 5.91 -3.92
C LEU A 56 -2.25 4.86 -3.39
N VAL A 57 -0.95 5.11 -3.49
CA VAL A 57 0.10 4.17 -3.09
C VAL A 57 1.10 4.83 -2.14
N TYR A 58 1.43 4.16 -1.05
CA TYR A 58 2.45 4.56 -0.09
C TYR A 58 3.18 3.32 0.45
N THR A 59 4.48 3.43 0.73
CA THR A 59 5.26 2.36 1.38
C THR A 59 5.78 2.87 2.71
N ASP A 60 5.38 2.20 3.79
CA ASP A 60 5.78 2.48 5.16
C ASP A 60 6.74 1.40 5.67
N VAL A 61 8.02 1.73 5.76
CA VAL A 61 9.06 0.84 6.31
C VAL A 61 9.39 1.13 7.78
N GLU A 62 8.80 2.19 8.35
CA GLU A 62 9.17 2.69 9.68
C GLU A 62 8.11 2.38 10.73
N ASN A 63 6.82 2.48 10.37
CA ASN A 63 5.72 2.37 11.32
C ASN A 63 4.85 1.13 11.08
N GLY A 64 5.30 0.21 10.22
CA GLY A 64 4.62 -1.04 9.92
C GLY A 64 4.29 -1.82 11.21
N PRO A 65 3.09 -2.41 11.32
CA PRO A 65 2.64 -3.05 12.55
C PRO A 65 3.16 -4.49 12.74
N PHE A 66 3.96 -4.98 11.79
CA PHE A 66 4.53 -6.31 11.79
C PHE A 66 6.04 -6.21 12.01
N GLU A 67 6.55 -7.01 12.95
CA GLU A 67 7.99 -7.07 13.22
C GLU A 67 8.79 -7.40 11.95
N GLU A 68 9.96 -6.77 11.81
CA GLU A 68 10.91 -7.02 10.72
C GLU A 68 10.34 -6.85 9.30
N SER A 69 9.26 -6.07 9.13
CA SER A 69 8.65 -5.82 7.82
C SER A 69 8.08 -4.41 7.71
N GLY A 70 8.06 -3.90 6.48
CA GLY A 70 7.28 -2.73 6.11
C GLY A 70 5.93 -3.12 5.50
N LEU A 71 5.16 -2.12 5.10
CA LEU A 71 3.89 -2.27 4.39
C LEU A 71 3.82 -1.35 3.18
N LYS A 72 3.56 -1.92 2.00
CA LYS A 72 3.05 -1.17 0.85
C LYS A 72 1.53 -1.16 0.91
N ILE A 73 0.98 0.04 0.87
CA ILE A 73 -0.45 0.32 1.04
C ILE A 73 -0.99 0.87 -0.27
N SER A 74 -2.01 0.22 -0.79
CA SER A 74 -2.73 0.64 -2.00
C SER A 74 -4.19 0.89 -1.67
N ILE A 75 -4.70 2.08 -1.99
CA ILE A 75 -6.11 2.45 -1.75
C ILE A 75 -6.76 2.73 -3.10
N LYS A 76 -7.73 1.87 -3.46
CA LYS A 76 -8.68 2.14 -4.55
C LYS A 76 -9.97 2.66 -3.94
N LYS A 77 -10.36 3.88 -4.28
CA LYS A 77 -11.61 4.50 -3.80
C LYS A 77 -12.81 4.07 -4.64
N GLY A 78 -14.00 4.17 -4.06
CA GLY A 78 -15.28 3.89 -4.72
C GLY A 78 -16.01 2.68 -4.14
N ASP A 79 -17.22 2.43 -4.64
CA ASP A 79 -18.09 1.37 -4.14
C ASP A 79 -17.51 -0.05 -4.33
N ASP A 80 -16.64 -0.23 -5.33
CA ASP A 80 -15.86 -1.44 -5.62
C ASP A 80 -14.38 -1.30 -5.20
N GLY A 81 -14.14 -0.41 -4.25
CA GLY A 81 -12.83 -0.05 -3.75
C GLY A 81 -12.32 -0.98 -2.66
N TYR A 82 -11.02 -0.86 -2.38
CA TYR A 82 -10.31 -1.70 -1.42
C TYR A 82 -9.11 -0.98 -0.82
N VAL A 83 -8.62 -1.50 0.30
CA VAL A 83 -7.26 -1.26 0.77
C VAL A 83 -6.48 -2.56 0.73
N GLU A 84 -5.30 -2.53 0.10
CA GLU A 84 -4.39 -3.66 0.04
C GLU A 84 -3.10 -3.33 0.77
N PHE A 85 -2.69 -4.23 1.65
CA PHE A 85 -1.44 -4.20 2.40
C PHE A 85 -0.57 -5.35 1.91
N ILE A 86 0.52 -5.04 1.21
CA ILE A 86 1.55 -6.00 0.85
C ILE A 86 2.68 -5.86 1.86
N LYS A 87 3.07 -6.95 2.53
CA LYS A 87 4.26 -6.94 3.40
C LYS A 87 5.49 -6.67 2.56
N THR A 88 6.37 -5.81 3.03
CA THR A 88 7.68 -5.56 2.43
C THR A 88 8.79 -5.96 3.39
N ASP A 89 10.01 -6.10 2.89
CA ASP A 89 11.18 -5.99 3.77
C ASP A 89 11.35 -4.54 4.27
N LEU A 90 12.35 -4.33 5.13
CA LEU A 90 12.67 -3.00 5.69
C LEU A 90 13.31 -2.04 4.67
N GLU A 91 13.65 -2.51 3.47
CA GLU A 91 14.10 -1.68 2.35
C GLU A 91 12.92 -1.25 1.44
N GLY A 92 11.73 -1.79 1.70
CA GLY A 92 10.50 -1.51 0.94
C GLY A 92 10.29 -2.43 -0.26
N ASN A 93 11.07 -3.51 -0.41
CA ASN A 93 10.86 -4.50 -1.46
C ASN A 93 9.66 -5.39 -1.09
N GLU A 94 8.74 -5.56 -2.04
CA GLU A 94 7.54 -6.37 -1.84
C GLU A 94 7.86 -7.84 -1.57
N THR A 95 7.16 -8.41 -0.59
CA THR A 95 7.02 -9.86 -0.43
C THR A 95 5.76 -10.32 -1.17
N VAL A 96 5.47 -11.61 -1.07
CA VAL A 96 4.24 -12.18 -1.65
C VAL A 96 3.06 -12.10 -0.68
N ASP A 97 3.28 -11.90 0.62
CA ASP A 97 2.23 -11.93 1.64
C ASP A 97 1.41 -10.63 1.61
N TYR A 98 0.09 -10.74 1.55
CA TYR A 98 -0.80 -9.59 1.49
C TYR A 98 -2.11 -9.76 2.26
N TYR A 99 -2.75 -8.63 2.54
CA TYR A 99 -4.10 -8.50 3.06
C TYR A 99 -4.88 -7.52 2.18
N LYS A 100 -6.02 -7.93 1.66
CA LYS A 100 -6.89 -7.09 0.84
C LYS A 100 -8.25 -6.94 1.50
N PHE A 101 -8.52 -5.75 2.00
CA PHE A 101 -9.80 -5.33 2.58
C PHE A 101 -10.72 -4.87 1.46
N ASP A 102 -11.61 -5.76 1.02
CA ASP A 102 -12.62 -5.45 0.02
C ASP A 102 -13.87 -4.89 0.71
N CYS A 103 -14.11 -3.59 0.51
CA CYS A 103 -15.22 -2.88 1.14
C CYS A 103 -16.56 -3.16 0.46
N SER A 104 -16.56 -3.75 -0.74
CA SER A 104 -17.79 -4.08 -1.49
C SER A 104 -18.44 -5.37 -0.98
N THR A 105 -17.61 -6.31 -0.51
CA THR A 105 -18.03 -7.61 0.03
C THR A 105 -17.90 -7.70 1.55
N ASN A 106 -17.33 -6.68 2.21
CA ASN A 106 -16.96 -6.70 3.63
C ASN A 106 -16.09 -7.92 4.00
N THR A 107 -15.11 -8.23 3.15
CA THR A 107 -14.20 -9.36 3.37
C THR A 107 -12.74 -8.94 3.34
N VAL A 108 -11.92 -9.63 4.12
CA VAL A 108 -10.46 -9.60 3.94
C VAL A 108 -10.01 -10.89 3.27
N GLU A 109 -9.30 -10.77 2.16
CA GLU A 109 -8.50 -11.86 1.62
C GLU A 109 -7.06 -11.70 2.13
N LYS A 110 -6.56 -12.69 2.87
CA LYS A 110 -5.16 -12.78 3.25
C LYS A 110 -4.50 -13.88 2.44
N TYR A 111 -3.43 -13.55 1.73
CA TYR A 111 -2.54 -14.55 1.13
C TYR A 111 -1.30 -14.72 1.98
N TYR A 112 -0.92 -15.97 2.21
CA TYR A 112 0.25 -16.31 3.00
C TYR A 112 1.03 -17.47 2.36
N TYR A 113 2.32 -17.27 2.14
CA TYR A 113 3.21 -18.29 1.59
C TYR A 113 4.19 -18.84 2.63
N VAL A 114 4.08 -20.14 2.91
CA VAL A 114 4.98 -20.87 3.80
C VAL A 114 6.18 -21.37 2.99
N SER A 115 7.24 -20.58 2.92
CA SER A 115 8.44 -20.88 2.15
C SER A 115 9.09 -22.23 2.50
N ALA A 116 9.12 -22.60 3.79
CA ALA A 116 9.66 -23.87 4.26
C ALA A 116 8.91 -25.10 3.72
N MET A 117 7.64 -24.93 3.34
CA MET A 117 6.78 -26.00 2.81
C MET A 117 6.48 -25.83 1.31
N GLY A 118 6.86 -24.71 0.70
CA GLY A 118 6.46 -24.37 -0.66
C GLY A 118 4.94 -24.35 -0.85
N THR A 119 4.19 -23.94 0.17
CA THR A 119 2.72 -24.00 0.19
C THR A 119 2.13 -22.61 0.43
N ALA A 120 1.14 -22.24 -0.37
CA ALA A 120 0.36 -21.02 -0.18
C ALA A 120 -1.03 -21.31 0.39
N PHE A 121 -1.60 -20.31 1.06
CA PHE A 121 -2.97 -20.34 1.58
C PHE A 121 -3.64 -19.00 1.36
N TYR A 122 -4.95 -19.04 1.04
CA TYR A 122 -5.83 -17.88 1.01
C TYR A 122 -6.82 -17.98 2.17
N TYR A 123 -6.85 -16.99 3.05
CA TYR A 123 -7.76 -16.90 4.18
C TYR A 123 -8.81 -15.83 3.87
N TYR A 124 -10.08 -16.19 3.99
CA TYR A 124 -11.21 -15.31 3.76
C TYR A 124 -11.88 -14.98 5.08
N TYR A 125 -11.72 -13.74 5.52
CA TYR A 125 -12.26 -13.23 6.77
C TYR A 125 -13.47 -12.35 6.50
N ASP A 126 -14.56 -12.57 7.23
CA ASP A 126 -15.77 -11.76 7.15
C ASP A 126 -15.68 -10.64 8.20
N LEU A 127 -15.65 -9.38 7.74
CA LEU A 127 -15.52 -8.21 8.60
C LEU A 127 -16.80 -7.92 9.40
N GLU A 128 -17.98 -8.30 8.89
CA GLU A 128 -19.24 -8.10 9.60
C GLU A 128 -19.41 -9.13 10.72
N LYS A 129 -19.11 -10.39 10.44
CA LYS A 129 -19.16 -11.47 11.43
C LYS A 129 -17.97 -11.46 12.37
N ASN A 130 -16.86 -10.84 11.97
CA ASN A 130 -15.61 -10.83 12.72
C ASN A 130 -15.07 -12.26 12.94
N GLU A 131 -15.10 -13.06 11.87
CA GLU A 131 -14.82 -14.50 11.85
C GLU A 131 -14.11 -14.90 10.54
N LEU A 132 -13.25 -15.92 10.64
CA LEU A 132 -12.69 -16.60 9.46
C LEU A 132 -13.78 -17.49 8.84
N ASP A 133 -14.09 -17.29 7.56
CA ASP A 133 -15.18 -17.99 6.86
C ASP A 133 -14.66 -19.21 6.08
N LYS A 134 -13.53 -19.04 5.37
CA LYS A 134 -12.97 -20.05 4.47
C LYS A 134 -11.45 -19.97 4.40
N VAL A 135 -10.81 -21.13 4.19
CA VAL A 135 -9.39 -21.18 3.79
C VAL A 135 -9.24 -22.04 2.54
N GLU A 136 -8.54 -21.52 1.54
CA GLU A 136 -8.15 -22.25 0.32
C GLU A 136 -6.65 -22.53 0.32
N ASP A 137 -6.23 -23.57 -0.40
CA ASP A 137 -4.81 -23.81 -0.72
C ASP A 137 -4.33 -22.96 -1.91
N GLY A 138 -3.05 -23.06 -2.24
CA GLY A 138 -2.44 -22.31 -3.35
C GLY A 138 -3.02 -22.60 -4.74
N ASP A 139 -3.79 -23.68 -4.89
CA ASP A 139 -4.48 -24.04 -6.13
C ASP A 139 -5.98 -23.64 -6.09
N HIS A 140 -6.39 -22.84 -5.09
CA HIS A 140 -7.77 -22.43 -4.81
C HIS A 140 -8.74 -23.58 -4.49
N ASN A 141 -8.25 -24.70 -3.97
CA ASN A 141 -9.14 -25.73 -3.43
C ASN A 141 -9.54 -25.38 -2.00
N ASP A 142 -10.82 -25.53 -1.68
CA ASP A 142 -11.31 -25.35 -0.30
C ASP A 142 -10.65 -26.36 0.64
N ASN A 143 -9.93 -25.83 1.62
CA ASN A 143 -9.15 -26.55 2.61
C ASN A 143 -9.74 -26.41 4.03
N THR A 144 -10.92 -25.79 4.16
CA THR A 144 -11.59 -25.43 5.43
C THR A 144 -11.83 -26.64 6.32
N GLU A 145 -12.53 -27.66 5.82
CA GLU A 145 -12.85 -28.86 6.60
C GLU A 145 -11.60 -29.68 6.95
N LYS A 146 -10.59 -29.66 6.08
CA LYS A 146 -9.29 -30.28 6.37
C LYS A 146 -8.56 -29.55 7.48
N MET A 147 -8.63 -28.22 7.55
CA MET A 147 -8.06 -27.46 8.67
C MET A 147 -8.80 -27.71 9.98
N LYS A 148 -10.14 -27.79 9.95
CA LYS A 148 -10.95 -28.13 11.13
C LYS A 148 -10.63 -29.52 11.66
N SER A 149 -10.68 -30.53 10.79
CA SER A 149 -10.39 -31.92 11.16
C SER A 149 -8.96 -32.16 11.64
N SER A 150 -7.99 -31.31 11.23
CA SER A 150 -6.61 -31.36 11.71
C SER A 150 -6.34 -30.48 12.93
N GLY A 151 -7.35 -29.82 13.51
CA GLY A 151 -7.20 -28.96 14.68
C GLY A 151 -6.43 -27.65 14.40
N ARG A 152 -6.29 -27.27 13.13
CA ARG A 152 -5.56 -26.06 12.70
C ARG A 152 -6.46 -24.84 12.51
N TRP A 153 -7.79 -25.04 12.50
CA TRP A 153 -8.76 -23.99 12.23
C TRP A 153 -8.77 -22.91 13.31
N ASP A 154 -8.92 -23.28 14.59
CA ASP A 154 -9.09 -22.29 15.66
C ASP A 154 -7.89 -21.34 15.76
N SER A 155 -6.67 -21.88 15.69
CA SER A 155 -5.45 -21.07 15.68
C SER A 155 -5.35 -20.17 14.43
N ALA A 156 -5.76 -20.66 13.27
CA ALA A 156 -5.81 -19.85 12.06
C ALA A 156 -6.84 -18.72 12.14
N ALA A 157 -8.02 -19.00 12.70
CA ALA A 157 -9.08 -18.03 12.88
C ALA A 157 -8.67 -16.94 13.87
N GLU A 158 -8.11 -17.33 15.02
CA GLU A 158 -7.60 -16.40 16.03
C GLU A 158 -6.48 -15.52 15.46
N LYS A 159 -5.51 -16.13 14.77
CA LYS A 159 -4.39 -15.37 14.19
C LYS A 159 -4.85 -14.39 13.11
N THR A 160 -5.76 -14.82 12.22
CA THR A 160 -6.28 -13.95 11.16
C THR A 160 -7.05 -12.78 11.76
N LYS A 161 -7.87 -13.02 12.79
CA LYS A 161 -8.58 -11.98 13.53
C LYS A 161 -7.64 -10.96 14.15
N GLU A 162 -6.58 -11.43 14.82
CA GLU A 162 -5.56 -10.57 15.43
C GLU A 162 -4.89 -9.68 14.36
N GLU A 163 -4.45 -10.26 13.25
CA GLU A 163 -3.77 -9.51 12.19
C GLU A 163 -4.69 -8.50 11.49
N VAL A 164 -5.97 -8.85 11.27
CA VAL A 164 -6.97 -7.91 10.74
C VAL A 164 -7.14 -6.73 11.69
N SER A 165 -7.31 -6.97 12.99
CA SER A 165 -7.42 -5.91 14.00
C SER A 165 -6.18 -5.01 14.03
N ILE A 166 -4.99 -5.62 13.98
CA ILE A 166 -3.72 -4.90 13.96
C ILE A 166 -3.64 -3.94 12.76
N LEU A 167 -4.08 -4.39 11.58
CA LEU A 167 -4.07 -3.57 10.37
C LEU A 167 -5.11 -2.45 10.42
N GLU A 168 -6.30 -2.71 10.95
CA GLU A 168 -7.32 -1.68 11.17
C GLU A 168 -6.84 -0.60 12.14
N ASP A 169 -6.24 -1.01 13.26
CA ASP A 169 -5.69 -0.11 14.28
C ASP A 169 -4.52 0.71 13.73
N TYR A 170 -3.56 0.06 13.05
CA TYR A 170 -2.46 0.72 12.36
C TYR A 170 -2.97 1.79 11.39
N PHE A 171 -3.93 1.43 10.53
CA PHE A 171 -4.45 2.34 9.53
C PHE A 171 -5.14 3.55 10.18
N LYS A 172 -5.93 3.30 11.24
CA LYS A 172 -6.57 4.37 12.00
C LYS A 172 -5.58 5.29 12.70
N GLU A 173 -4.52 4.75 13.28
CA GLU A 173 -3.48 5.54 13.95
C GLU A 173 -2.71 6.41 12.94
N GLN A 174 -2.30 5.84 11.81
CA GLN A 174 -1.49 6.55 10.81
C GLN A 174 -2.28 7.58 9.99
N TYR A 175 -3.57 7.33 9.75
CA TYR A 175 -4.38 8.13 8.80
C TYR A 175 -5.59 8.81 9.43
N SER A 176 -5.81 8.62 10.74
CA SER A 176 -6.93 9.23 11.49
C SER A 176 -8.32 8.92 10.90
N MET A 177 -8.44 7.80 10.19
CA MET A 177 -9.68 7.32 9.59
C MET A 177 -9.67 5.79 9.49
N THR A 178 -10.83 5.18 9.37
CA THR A 178 -10.97 3.75 9.11
C THR A 178 -10.66 3.43 7.64
N ILE A 179 -10.35 2.16 7.38
CA ILE A 179 -10.18 1.62 6.01
C ILE A 179 -11.42 1.92 5.15
N LYS A 180 -12.62 1.73 5.71
CA LYS A 180 -13.88 1.95 5.01
C LYS A 180 -14.10 3.42 4.65
N GLU A 181 -13.82 4.33 5.57
CA GLU A 181 -13.87 5.79 5.31
C GLU A 181 -12.86 6.18 4.21
N ALA A 182 -11.66 5.62 4.22
CA ALA A 182 -10.64 5.90 3.21
C ALA A 182 -11.05 5.48 1.79
N VAL A 183 -11.77 4.35 1.68
CA VAL A 183 -12.25 3.79 0.41
C VAL A 183 -13.51 4.50 -0.09
N LEU A 184 -14.51 4.68 0.79
CA LEU A 184 -15.84 5.16 0.40
C LEU A 184 -15.98 6.69 0.52
N GLY A 185 -15.04 7.37 1.19
CA GLY A 185 -15.06 8.82 1.40
C GLY A 185 -16.20 9.31 2.29
N LYS A 186 -16.74 8.44 3.16
CA LYS A 186 -17.87 8.70 4.06
C LYS A 186 -17.61 8.10 5.42
#